data_AF-A0AA91YXA3-F1
#
_entry.id   AF-A0AA91YXA3-F1
#
_cell.length_a   1.000
_cell.length_b   1.000
_cell.length_c   1.000
_cell.angle_alpha   90.00
_cell.angle_beta   90.00
_cell.angle_gamma   90.00
#
_symmetry.space_group_name_H-M   'P 1'
#
loop_
_entity.id
_entity.type
_entity.pdbx_description
1 polymer ?
#
loop_
_entity_poly.entity_id
_entity_poly.type
_entity_poly.pdbx_seq_one_letter_code
_entity_poly.pdbx_strand_id
1 'polypeptide(L)'
;MRKILLLFMAIGYVCICKAQLSAADCKYVLEIFCRNYYGSCFEGKTYVPNTLIITSVGVDQNSGGTFVSGLHSYQGQYVPFRGRKTHTNVQFNATIVRQPKRDYVVFNKWYEPDLLNRKGGWETGQKLIQYK
;
A
#
# COMPACT_ATOMS: atom_id res chain seq x y z
N MET A 1 -45.06 14.03 -16.58
CA MET A 1 -43.75 14.68 -16.26
C MET A 1 -43.42 14.58 -14.77
N ARG A 2 -43.31 13.37 -14.20
CA ARG A 2 -42.97 13.16 -12.77
C ARG A 2 -42.03 11.97 -12.51
N LYS A 3 -41.66 11.21 -13.55
CA LYS A 3 -40.86 9.97 -13.43
C LYS A 3 -39.38 10.14 -13.81
N ILE A 4 -39.00 11.26 -14.44
CA ILE A 4 -37.61 11.52 -14.86
C ILE A 4 -36.80 12.22 -13.74
N LEU A 5 -37.47 12.90 -12.81
CA LEU A 5 -36.78 13.65 -11.74
C LEU A 5 -36.21 12.76 -10.63
N LEU A 6 -36.73 11.54 -10.45
CA LEU A 6 -36.27 10.61 -9.41
C LEU A 6 -35.01 9.83 -9.80
N LEU A 7 -34.69 9.73 -11.10
CA LEU A 7 -33.48 9.02 -11.54
C LEU A 7 -32.20 9.83 -11.25
N PHE A 8 -32.26 11.15 -11.31
CA PHE A 8 -31.11 12.01 -10.99
C PHE A 8 -30.85 12.14 -9.48
N MET A 9 -31.86 11.95 -8.63
CA MET A 9 -31.64 11.89 -7.16
C MET A 9 -30.99 10.59 -6.69
N ALA A 10 -31.16 9.48 -7.44
CA ALA A 10 -30.52 8.20 -7.09
C ALA A 10 -29.04 8.12 -7.51
N ILE A 11 -28.59 8.97 -8.45
CA ILE A 11 -27.17 9.07 -8.84
C ILE A 11 -26.41 10.06 -7.93
N GLY A 12 -27.12 10.87 -7.14
CA GLY A 12 -26.54 11.82 -6.19
C GLY A 12 -26.04 11.21 -4.87
N TYR A 13 -26.25 9.91 -4.64
CA TYR A 13 -25.73 9.20 -3.48
C TYR A 13 -24.53 8.34 -3.90
N VAL A 14 -23.39 8.53 -3.23
CA VAL A 14 -22.13 7.76 -3.30
C VAL A 14 -21.10 8.18 -4.37
N CYS A 15 -21.04 9.46 -4.75
CA CYS A 15 -19.78 10.06 -5.20
C CYS A 15 -19.34 11.14 -4.21
N ILE A 16 -19.19 10.77 -2.92
CA ILE A 16 -18.18 11.48 -2.11
C ILE A 16 -16.86 11.00 -2.71
N CYS A 17 -16.42 11.68 -3.77
CA CYS A 17 -15.09 11.49 -4.32
C CYS A 17 -14.10 11.82 -3.20
N LYS A 18 -13.71 10.81 -2.43
CA LYS A 18 -12.55 10.95 -1.54
C LYS A 18 -11.41 11.32 -2.47
N ALA A 19 -10.87 12.52 -2.28
CA ALA A 19 -9.84 13.04 -3.15
C ALA A 19 -8.68 12.04 -3.21
N GLN A 20 -8.35 11.60 -4.42
CA GLN A 20 -7.16 10.78 -4.66
C GLN A 20 -5.94 11.56 -4.19
N LEU A 21 -5.08 10.94 -3.38
CA LEU A 21 -3.84 11.56 -2.92
C LEU A 21 -2.88 11.78 -4.09
N SER A 22 -2.05 12.82 -4.00
CA SER A 22 -0.96 13.01 -4.95
C SER A 22 0.08 11.89 -4.81
N ALA A 23 0.90 11.66 -5.83
CA ALA A 23 1.99 10.69 -5.75
C ALA A 23 3.00 11.01 -4.63
N ALA A 24 3.24 12.30 -4.38
CA ALA A 24 4.12 12.76 -3.31
C ALA A 24 3.54 12.45 -1.92
N ASP A 25 2.25 12.72 -1.71
CA ASP A 25 1.56 12.38 -0.46
C ASP A 25 1.53 10.87 -0.24
N CYS A 26 1.23 10.10 -1.30
CA CYS A 26 1.28 8.64 -1.24
C CYS A 26 2.65 8.16 -0.80
N LYS A 27 3.72 8.67 -1.42
CA LYS A 27 5.10 8.30 -1.06
C LYS A 27 5.38 8.62 0.41
N TYR A 28 4.99 9.80 0.89
CA TYR A 28 5.18 10.20 2.28
C TYR A 28 4.48 9.24 3.27
N VAL A 29 3.18 8.95 3.04
CA VAL A 29 2.41 8.03 3.89
C VAL A 29 3.01 6.62 3.87
N LEU A 30 3.38 6.12 2.69
CA LEU A 30 3.96 4.79 2.53
C LEU A 30 5.36 4.67 3.13
N GLU A 31 6.19 5.73 3.08
CA GLU A 31 7.48 5.76 3.78
C GLU A 31 7.29 5.64 5.30
N ILE A 32 6.32 6.34 5.87
CA ILE A 32 6.01 6.22 7.31
C ILE A 32 5.51 4.81 7.63
N PHE A 33 4.62 4.25 6.81
CA PHE A 33 4.15 2.89 6.98
C PHE A 33 5.32 1.90 7.00
N CYS A 34 6.16 1.95 5.97
CA CYS A 34 7.25 1.01 5.79
C CYS A 34 8.34 1.16 6.86
N ARG A 35 8.64 2.38 7.32
CA ARG A 35 9.64 2.56 8.40
C ARG A 35 9.15 2.02 9.74
N ASN A 36 7.88 2.24 10.06
CA ASN A 36 7.38 1.97 11.41
C ASN A 36 6.75 0.58 11.57
N TYR A 37 6.21 0.00 10.49
CA TYR A 37 5.37 -1.19 10.60
C TYR A 37 5.81 -2.37 9.74
N TYR A 38 6.76 -2.19 8.82
CA TYR A 38 7.14 -3.22 7.86
C TYR A 38 7.57 -4.54 8.51
N GLY A 39 8.42 -4.49 9.53
CA GLY A 39 8.86 -5.71 10.24
C GLY A 39 7.74 -6.41 10.99
N SER A 40 6.74 -5.67 11.47
CA SER A 40 5.54 -6.24 12.12
C SER A 40 4.53 -6.81 11.12
N CYS A 41 4.52 -6.29 9.89
CA CYS A 41 3.65 -6.75 8.81
C CYS A 41 4.26 -7.91 8.03
N PHE A 42 5.58 -7.96 7.95
CA PHE A 42 6.33 -8.91 7.15
C PHE A 42 7.47 -9.47 7.98
N GLU A 43 7.17 -10.52 8.75
CA GLU A 43 8.07 -11.08 9.75
C GLU A 43 9.46 -11.38 9.18
N GLY A 44 10.48 -11.03 9.95
CA GLY A 44 11.89 -11.21 9.60
C GLY A 44 12.43 -10.21 8.57
N LYS A 45 11.57 -9.39 7.94
CA LYS A 45 11.96 -8.47 6.86
C LYS A 45 12.04 -7.03 7.38
N THR A 46 12.96 -6.25 6.82
CA THR A 46 13.17 -4.85 7.21
C THR A 46 13.19 -3.97 5.99
N TYR A 47 12.36 -2.93 5.99
CA TYR A 47 12.32 -1.96 4.90
C TYR A 47 13.65 -1.21 4.75
N VAL A 48 14.07 -0.93 3.51
CA VAL A 48 15.21 -0.03 3.23
C VAL A 48 14.66 1.37 2.96
N PRO A 49 14.90 2.37 3.84
CA PRO A 49 14.32 3.71 3.72
C PRO A 49 14.64 4.43 2.41
N ASN A 50 13.73 5.28 1.95
CA ASN A 50 13.89 6.12 0.75
C ASN A 50 13.98 5.34 -0.58
N THR A 51 13.64 4.05 -0.58
CA THR A 51 13.67 3.20 -1.79
C THR A 51 12.32 3.08 -2.48
N LEU A 52 11.27 3.73 -1.95
CA LEU A 52 9.95 3.72 -2.57
C LEU A 52 9.94 4.56 -3.86
N ILE A 53 9.58 3.89 -4.96
CA ILE A 53 9.35 4.48 -6.28
C ILE A 53 7.88 4.25 -6.62
N ILE A 54 7.10 5.33 -6.74
CA ILE A 54 5.70 5.26 -7.17
C ILE A 54 5.67 5.20 -8.69
N THR A 55 5.03 4.18 -9.26
CA THR A 55 4.86 4.03 -10.71
C THR A 55 3.44 4.38 -11.17
N SER A 56 2.43 4.15 -10.32
CA SER A 56 1.04 4.48 -10.64
C SER A 56 0.27 4.87 -9.39
N VAL A 57 -0.69 5.79 -9.58
CA VAL A 57 -1.66 6.21 -8.57
C VAL A 57 -3.04 6.25 -9.23
N GLY A 58 -4.04 5.69 -8.56
CA GLY A 58 -5.42 5.66 -9.03
C GLY A 58 -6.41 5.63 -7.88
N VAL A 59 -7.68 5.47 -8.20
CA VAL A 59 -8.75 5.26 -7.22
C VAL A 59 -8.98 3.75 -7.07
N ASP A 60 -8.96 3.28 -5.83
CA ASP A 60 -9.41 1.93 -5.50
C ASP A 60 -10.95 1.90 -5.51
N GLN A 61 -11.52 1.19 -6.49
CA GLN A 61 -12.97 1.12 -6.70
C GLN A 61 -13.71 0.42 -5.55
N ASN A 62 -13.04 -0.43 -4.77
CA ASN A 62 -13.67 -1.17 -3.68
C ASN A 62 -13.74 -0.33 -2.39
N SER A 63 -12.67 0.39 -2.09
CA SER A 63 -12.56 1.15 -0.84
C SER A 63 -12.88 2.65 -0.98
N GLY A 64 -12.91 3.15 -2.22
CA GLY A 64 -12.88 4.59 -2.51
C GLY A 64 -11.59 5.27 -2.06
N GLY A 65 -10.55 4.50 -1.74
CA GLY A 65 -9.23 4.98 -1.34
C GLY A 65 -8.33 5.30 -2.52
N THR A 66 -7.11 5.73 -2.23
CA THR A 66 -6.06 5.90 -3.24
C THR A 66 -5.33 4.57 -3.42
N PHE A 67 -5.44 3.99 -4.61
CA PHE A 67 -4.61 2.86 -5.04
C PHE A 67 -3.25 3.39 -5.48
N VAL A 68 -2.19 2.69 -5.11
CA VAL A 68 -0.80 3.04 -5.42
C VAL A 68 -0.06 1.77 -5.80
N SER A 69 0.75 1.80 -6.85
CA SER A 69 1.69 0.72 -7.14
C SER A 69 3.08 1.27 -7.44
N GLY A 70 4.08 0.40 -7.29
CA GLY A 70 5.45 0.83 -7.40
C GLY A 70 6.46 -0.25 -7.05
N LEU A 71 7.67 0.22 -6.76
CA LEU A 71 8.80 -0.60 -6.36
C LEU A 71 9.34 -0.13 -5.00
N HIS A 72 9.86 -1.06 -4.21
CA HIS A 72 10.58 -0.78 -2.97
C HIS A 72 11.72 -1.79 -2.76
N SER A 73 12.58 -1.53 -1.78
CA SER A 73 13.62 -2.46 -1.37
C SER A 73 13.48 -2.84 0.10
N TYR A 74 13.91 -4.05 0.45
CA TYR A 74 13.91 -4.55 1.82
C TYR A 74 15.05 -5.54 2.05
N GLN A 75 15.47 -5.69 3.31
CA GLN A 75 16.33 -6.77 3.77
C GLN A 75 15.48 -7.96 4.19
N GLY A 76 15.81 -9.13 3.68
CA GLY A 76 15.18 -10.39 4.05
C GLY A 76 15.54 -10.85 5.46
N GLN A 77 15.03 -12.03 5.80
CA GLN A 77 15.32 -12.69 7.08
C GLN A 77 16.82 -12.96 7.22
N TYR A 78 17.33 -12.83 8.44
CA TYR A 78 18.68 -13.23 8.76
C TYR A 78 18.79 -14.75 8.69
N VAL A 79 19.74 -15.25 7.90
CA VAL A 79 20.07 -16.67 7.81
C VAL A 79 21.45 -16.88 8.42
N PRO A 80 21.61 -17.76 9.43
CA PRO A 80 22.91 -18.10 9.99
C PRO A 80 23.93 -18.45 8.89
N PHE A 81 25.15 -17.95 9.01
CA PHE A 81 26.26 -18.14 8.05
C PHE A 81 26.07 -17.53 6.65
N ARG A 82 24.88 -16.98 6.32
CA ARG A 82 24.60 -16.31 5.03
C ARG A 82 24.26 -14.83 5.17
N GLY A 83 23.95 -14.37 6.39
CA GLY A 83 23.57 -12.97 6.64
C GLY A 83 22.16 -12.64 6.14
N ARG A 84 21.93 -11.37 5.81
CA ARG A 84 20.67 -10.89 5.22
C ARG A 84 20.88 -10.61 3.75
N LYS A 85 19.94 -11.05 2.91
CA LYS A 85 19.88 -10.66 1.50
C LYS A 85 19.08 -9.36 1.36
N THR A 86 19.61 -8.39 0.61
CA THR A 86 18.83 -7.23 0.18
C THR A 86 18.08 -7.58 -1.10
N HIS A 87 16.77 -7.35 -1.09
CA HIS A 87 15.90 -7.45 -2.26
C HIS A 87 15.61 -6.04 -2.76
N THR A 88 15.97 -5.76 -4.01
CA THR A 88 15.86 -4.44 -4.63
C THR A 88 14.79 -4.44 -5.71
N ASN A 89 14.12 -3.31 -5.90
CA ASN A 89 13.11 -3.12 -6.96
C ASN A 89 11.98 -4.16 -6.92
N VAL A 90 11.55 -4.53 -5.71
CA VAL A 90 10.46 -5.48 -5.51
C VAL A 90 9.13 -4.75 -5.68
N GLN A 91 8.20 -5.38 -6.39
CA GLN A 91 6.89 -4.82 -6.65
C GLN A 91 6.06 -4.69 -5.37
N PHE A 92 5.30 -3.61 -5.27
CA PHE A 92 4.23 -3.47 -4.31
C PHE A 92 2.98 -2.88 -4.96
N ASN A 93 1.85 -3.13 -4.32
CA ASN A 93 0.66 -2.32 -4.47
C ASN A 93 0.09 -1.99 -3.09
N ALA A 94 -0.61 -0.88 -2.97
CA ALA A 94 -1.14 -0.42 -1.71
C ALA A 94 -2.45 0.34 -1.92
N THR A 95 -3.31 0.28 -0.92
CA THR A 95 -4.50 1.12 -0.81
C THR A 95 -4.34 2.01 0.41
N ILE A 96 -4.52 3.32 0.22
CA ILE A 96 -4.53 4.32 1.29
C ILE A 96 -5.93 4.88 1.42
N VAL A 97 -6.55 4.67 2.59
CA VAL A 97 -7.86 5.23 2.92
C VAL A 97 -7.65 6.34 3.96
N ARG A 98 -7.76 7.59 3.50
CA ARG A 98 -7.70 8.77 4.37
C ARG A 98 -8.90 8.81 5.31
N GLN A 99 -8.63 8.96 6.60
CA GLN A 99 -9.60 9.23 7.66
C GLN A 99 -9.27 10.57 8.32
N PRO A 100 -10.19 11.20 9.08
CA PRO A 100 -10.01 12.57 9.58
C PRO A 100 -8.73 12.86 10.41
N LYS A 101 -8.11 11.84 11.01
CA LYS A 101 -6.93 11.99 11.88
C LYS A 101 -5.80 10.99 11.60
N ARG A 102 -6.00 10.09 10.63
CA ARG A 102 -5.13 8.94 10.42
C ARG A 102 -5.38 8.36 9.03
N ASP A 103 -4.39 7.66 8.51
CA ASP A 103 -4.51 6.92 7.27
C ASP A 103 -4.57 5.43 7.56
N TYR A 104 -5.49 4.73 6.92
CA TYR A 104 -5.46 3.27 6.90
C TYR A 104 -4.72 2.82 5.65
N VAL A 105 -3.66 2.05 5.82
CA VAL A 105 -2.84 1.53 4.72
C VAL A 105 -2.96 0.02 4.68
N VAL A 106 -3.33 -0.49 3.51
CA VAL A 106 -3.14 -1.90 3.12
C VAL A 106 -1.99 -1.92 2.13
N PHE A 107 -0.91 -2.62 2.46
CA PHE A 107 0.29 -2.72 1.66
C PHE A 107 0.52 -4.18 1.27
N ASN A 108 0.50 -4.47 -0.01
CA ASN A 108 0.83 -5.77 -0.56
C ASN A 108 2.20 -5.70 -1.19
N LYS A 109 3.14 -6.52 -0.72
CA LYS A 109 4.43 -6.68 -1.38
C LYS A 109 4.48 -8.00 -2.12
N TRP A 110 5.18 -7.99 -3.25
CA TRP A 110 5.57 -9.23 -3.91
C TRP A 110 6.71 -9.89 -3.14
N TYR A 111 6.60 -11.19 -2.95
CA TYR A 111 7.62 -12.07 -2.45
C TYR A 111 8.22 -12.83 -3.62
N GLU A 112 9.52 -12.69 -3.82
CA GLU A 112 10.22 -13.48 -4.83
C GLU A 112 10.30 -14.94 -4.40
N PRO A 113 10.23 -15.90 -5.34
CA PRO A 113 10.48 -17.29 -5.03
C PRO A 113 11.78 -17.50 -4.26
N ASP A 114 11.75 -18.39 -3.27
CA ASP A 114 12.94 -18.81 -2.54
C ASP A 114 13.01 -20.35 -2.43
N LEU A 115 13.98 -20.84 -1.66
CA LEU A 115 14.20 -22.28 -1.48
C LEU A 115 12.98 -23.00 -0.88
N LEU A 116 12.14 -22.28 -0.13
CA LEU A 116 10.97 -22.82 0.56
C LEU A 116 9.68 -22.61 -0.24
N ASN A 117 9.63 -21.60 -1.12
CA ASN A 117 8.45 -21.26 -1.89
C ASN A 117 8.81 -20.92 -3.35
N ARG A 118 8.60 -21.87 -4.26
CA ARG A 118 9.06 -21.82 -5.65
C ARG A 118 8.26 -20.89 -6.58
N LYS A 119 7.12 -20.36 -6.15
CA LYS A 119 6.23 -19.56 -7.02
C LYS A 119 6.23 -18.06 -6.71
N GLY A 120 6.76 -17.65 -5.55
CA GLY A 120 6.58 -16.29 -5.06
C GLY A 120 5.11 -16.02 -4.71
N GLY A 121 4.79 -14.82 -4.25
CA GLY A 121 3.40 -14.48 -3.93
C GLY A 121 3.23 -13.10 -3.32
N TRP A 122 1.98 -12.66 -3.18
CA TRP A 122 1.67 -11.41 -2.49
C TRP A 122 1.57 -11.66 -0.98
N GLU A 123 2.29 -10.86 -0.20
CA GLU A 123 2.15 -10.79 1.25
C GLU A 123 1.48 -9.45 1.60
N THR A 124 0.44 -9.48 2.41
CA THR A 124 -0.34 -8.29 2.81
C THR A 124 -0.03 -7.86 4.23
N GLY A 125 0.26 -6.58 4.41
CA GLY A 125 0.36 -5.91 5.70
C GLY A 125 -0.63 -4.77 5.80
N GLN A 126 -1.28 -4.59 6.94
CA GLN A 126 -2.26 -3.51 7.12
C GLN A 126 -2.10 -2.81 8.47
N LYS A 127 -2.14 -1.48 8.46
CA LYS A 127 -2.05 -0.66 9.69
C LYS A 127 -2.78 0.67 9.55
N LEU A 128 -3.23 1.19 10.69
CA LEU A 128 -3.53 2.60 10.87
C LEU A 128 -2.23 3.36 11.15
N ILE A 129 -1.92 4.33 10.32
CA ILE A 129 -0.75 5.20 10.46
C ILE A 129 -1.00 6.20 11.58
N GLN A 130 -0.05 6.27 12.51
CA GLN A 130 0.02 7.35 13.49
C GLN A 130 1.11 8.33 13.04
N TYR A 131 0.70 9.54 12.70
CA TYR A 131 1.61 10.66 12.50
C TYR A 131 2.03 11.14 13.89
N LYS A 132 3.34 11.08 14.17
CA LYS A 132 3.93 11.64 15.39
C LYS A 132 4.30 13.09 15.15
#